data_AF-A0A9W9IYQ3-F1
#
_entry.id   AF-A0A9W9IYQ3-F1
#
_cell.length_a   1.000
_cell.length_b   1.000
_cell.length_c   1.000
_cell.angle_alpha   90.00
_cell.angle_beta   90.00
_cell.angle_gamma   90.00
#
_symmetry.space_group_name_H-M   'P 1'
#
loop_
_entity.id
_entity.type
_entity.pdbx_description
1 polymer ?
#
loop_
_entity_poly.entity_id
_entity_poly.type
_entity_poly.pdbx_seq_one_letter_code
_entity_poly.pdbx_strand_id
1 'polypeptide(L)'
;MRQSFHKDNRIVPLGIMLLTCIFFVYHFAWVRGSLDGLRMTAAPNTFVESSHLDSDVTPNHAGEGLDEPVHNVNISPDSSTKPPVTSSSPSHSLQSPNGLTTDDVVLMFKTGATVLWKRVPIHMATTFASHRINSNNILLYSDYPETIGKWGFIDVLSNSSEQVRKSASFQLYLQQEDYESRQNYAELSNVPGDGNGPIGGWKLDKYKFLPMFQHAGRNKPNAKWYIFMEDDSYIFLPNLLRHLDKFNHKDPWYLGSLAWKHGDYFAHGGSGIALSRGAWEKSFGKDSRIVQKFEKFTEEHGCGDHILGHVLQEYGVPFGETTGDDRFRYGFNSEPHWSTWYERSNWCKPVYSWHHTHGKDVARYYEIEQSWDFEKAPLRYRDIYEALVAPYLRPRAEWWDNGSSQYEIESGVAAGAEPPSSVKSTETWRSAWMSVDACEAACIAWADCVQWASYDDRCKMDSRVSLGSGIPEGDYRRQTSLPWVSGWLPRRIENWSC
;
A
#
# COMPACT_ATOMS: atom_id res chain seq x y z
N MET A 1 -15.92 45.94 -17.30
CA MET A 1 -15.23 45.11 -18.30
C MET A 1 -14.08 44.41 -17.56
N ARG A 2 -14.27 43.19 -17.07
CA ARG A 2 -13.28 42.42 -16.29
C ARG A 2 -12.42 41.62 -17.27
N GLN A 3 -11.11 41.87 -17.30
CA GLN A 3 -10.16 41.06 -18.06
C GLN A 3 -9.75 39.82 -17.25
N SER A 4 -9.52 38.71 -17.95
CA SER A 4 -9.09 37.42 -17.42
C SER A 4 -7.60 37.43 -17.05
N PHE A 5 -7.28 36.84 -15.90
CA PHE A 5 -5.96 36.79 -15.24
C PHE A 5 -4.89 35.99 -16.01
N HIS A 6 -5.27 35.22 -17.04
CA HIS A 6 -4.34 34.33 -17.75
C HIS A 6 -3.41 35.01 -18.78
N LYS A 7 -3.43 36.34 -18.90
CA LYS A 7 -2.54 37.05 -19.86
C LYS A 7 -1.19 37.51 -19.29
N ASP A 8 -0.95 37.41 -17.98
CA ASP A 8 0.24 38.04 -17.36
C ASP A 8 1.39 37.09 -16.98
N ASN A 9 1.28 35.77 -17.16
CA ASN A 9 2.33 34.82 -16.74
C ASN A 9 3.48 34.60 -17.74
N ARG A 10 3.87 35.61 -18.54
CA ARG A 10 5.08 35.53 -19.40
C ARG A 10 6.19 36.51 -19.06
N ILE A 11 6.12 37.18 -17.91
CA ILE A 11 7.21 38.07 -17.49
C ILE A 11 7.58 37.73 -16.04
N VAL A 12 8.28 36.60 -15.88
CA VAL A 12 9.28 36.53 -14.79
C VAL A 12 10.33 37.58 -15.18
N PRO A 13 10.53 38.66 -14.43
CA PRO A 13 11.43 39.71 -14.86
C PRO A 13 12.84 39.11 -14.89
N LEU A 14 13.48 39.18 -16.05
CA LEU A 14 14.88 38.81 -16.28
C LEU A 14 15.82 39.26 -15.14
N GLY A 15 15.46 40.35 -14.47
CA GLY A 15 16.13 40.89 -13.29
C GLY A 15 16.20 39.95 -12.09
N ILE A 16 15.17 39.15 -11.78
CA ILE A 16 15.20 38.21 -10.64
C ILE A 16 16.17 37.06 -10.95
N MET A 17 16.13 36.55 -12.18
CA MET A 17 17.03 35.49 -12.64
C MET A 17 18.49 35.96 -12.68
N LEU A 18 18.74 37.17 -13.18
CA LEU A 18 20.08 37.77 -13.20
C LEU A 18 20.59 38.03 -11.77
N LEU A 19 19.73 38.48 -10.86
CA LEU A 19 20.10 38.68 -9.45
C LEU A 19 20.51 37.35 -8.80
N THR A 20 19.76 36.27 -9.02
CA THR A 20 20.12 34.95 -8.51
C THR A 20 21.42 34.41 -9.10
N CYS A 21 21.68 34.63 -10.40
CA CYS A 21 22.96 34.24 -11.02
C CYS A 21 24.15 35.06 -10.49
N ILE A 22 23.97 36.37 -10.25
CA ILE A 22 25.02 37.23 -9.70
C ILE A 22 25.35 36.82 -8.26
N PHE A 23 24.35 36.53 -7.42
CA PHE A 23 24.59 36.00 -6.08
C PHE A 23 25.31 34.65 -6.13
N PHE A 24 24.95 33.76 -7.05
CA PHE A 24 25.61 32.47 -7.21
C PHE A 24 27.08 32.59 -7.64
N VAL A 25 27.38 33.47 -8.60
CA VAL A 25 28.75 33.73 -9.08
C VAL A 25 29.58 34.45 -8.02
N TYR A 26 29.00 35.41 -7.29
CA TYR A 26 29.66 36.11 -6.18
C TYR A 26 30.02 35.14 -5.04
N HIS A 27 29.10 34.22 -4.69
CA HIS A 27 29.35 33.21 -3.66
C HIS A 27 30.47 32.23 -4.07
N PHE A 28 30.57 31.90 -5.36
CA PHE A 28 31.62 31.01 -5.87
C PHE A 28 32.98 31.70 -6.06
N ALA A 29 33.00 32.97 -6.47
CA ALA A 29 34.22 33.72 -6.72
C ALA A 29 34.90 34.25 -5.45
N TRP A 30 34.15 34.40 -4.34
CA TRP A 30 34.68 34.98 -3.10
C TRP A 30 34.91 33.96 -1.98
N VAL A 31 34.24 32.79 -1.99
CA VAL A 31 34.39 31.75 -0.95
C VAL A 31 35.44 30.68 -1.29
N ARG A 32 35.95 30.63 -2.53
CA ARG A 32 37.10 29.78 -2.89
C ARG A 32 38.17 30.58 -3.62
N GLY A 33 39.29 30.81 -2.93
CA GLY A 33 40.46 31.49 -3.47
C GLY A 33 41.09 30.75 -4.66
N SER A 34 41.59 31.58 -5.59
CA SER A 34 42.59 31.35 -6.64
C SER A 34 42.76 29.95 -7.26
N LEU A 35 42.42 29.85 -8.55
CA LEU A 35 42.83 28.79 -9.47
C LEU A 35 44.30 29.01 -9.91
N ASP A 36 45.26 28.69 -9.05
CA ASP A 36 46.67 28.57 -9.44
C ASP A 36 47.29 27.33 -8.79
N GLY A 37 47.36 26.23 -9.55
CA GLY A 37 47.98 25.00 -9.07
C GLY A 37 47.59 23.71 -9.79
N LEU A 38 47.45 23.72 -11.12
CA LEU A 38 47.35 22.47 -11.90
C LEU A 38 48.74 21.82 -12.02
N ARG A 39 49.04 20.88 -11.12
CA ARG A 39 49.99 19.79 -11.38
C ARG A 39 49.33 18.45 -11.09
N MET A 40 49.25 17.61 -12.13
CA MET A 40 48.86 16.21 -12.08
C MET A 40 49.76 15.42 -11.11
N THR A 41 49.15 14.58 -10.26
CA THR A 41 49.49 13.15 -10.09
C THR A 41 48.52 12.43 -9.14
N ALA A 42 48.01 11.29 -9.61
CA ALA A 42 47.59 10.05 -8.93
C ALA A 42 46.46 10.06 -7.85
N ALA A 43 45.50 9.15 -8.05
CA ALA A 43 44.42 8.70 -7.14
C ALA A 43 44.96 8.02 -5.84
N PRO A 44 44.16 7.58 -4.82
CA PRO A 44 42.69 7.48 -4.74
C PRO A 44 42.03 7.98 -3.43
N ASN A 45 40.69 7.99 -3.46
CA ASN A 45 39.76 8.44 -2.42
C ASN A 45 39.81 7.63 -1.12
N THR A 46 39.89 8.35 0.01
CA THR A 46 39.45 7.88 1.35
C THR A 46 38.82 9.05 2.12
N PHE A 47 37.56 8.85 2.52
CA PHE A 47 36.97 9.04 3.87
C PHE A 47 36.87 10.40 4.58
N VAL A 48 35.73 10.53 5.30
CA VAL A 48 35.44 11.30 6.55
C VAL A 48 35.31 12.83 6.40
N GLU A 49 34.50 13.60 7.13
CA GLU A 49 33.28 13.51 7.96
C GLU A 49 33.08 14.93 8.56
N SER A 50 31.88 15.22 9.04
CA SER A 50 31.56 16.12 10.17
C SER A 50 31.42 17.65 9.96
N SER A 51 30.28 18.17 10.44
CA SER A 51 30.13 19.18 11.51
C SER A 51 28.69 19.72 11.47
N HIS A 52 27.83 19.42 12.44
CA HIS A 52 27.62 20.12 13.72
C HIS A 52 27.41 21.65 13.61
N LEU A 53 26.27 22.15 14.11
CA LEU A 53 26.25 23.21 15.12
C LEU A 53 24.84 23.41 15.73
N ASP A 54 24.88 23.57 17.05
CA ASP A 54 23.82 23.72 18.03
C ASP A 54 23.29 25.16 18.19
N SER A 55 22.18 25.19 18.92
CA SER A 55 21.36 26.23 19.59
C SER A 55 21.97 27.50 20.22
N ASP A 56 21.13 28.54 20.36
CA ASP A 56 20.84 29.28 21.62
C ASP A 56 19.54 30.16 21.43
N VAL A 57 18.42 30.03 22.19
CA VAL A 57 18.07 30.61 23.54
C VAL A 57 17.75 32.14 23.45
N THR A 58 16.63 32.78 23.87
CA THR A 58 15.67 32.68 25.01
C THR A 58 14.42 33.61 24.80
N PRO A 59 13.41 33.63 25.72
CA PRO A 59 11.99 33.97 25.48
C PRO A 59 11.50 35.32 26.04
N ASN A 60 10.23 35.67 25.76
CA ASN A 60 9.44 36.60 26.56
C ASN A 60 7.99 36.10 26.77
N HIS A 61 7.57 36.06 28.03
CA HIS A 61 6.20 35.82 28.51
C HIS A 61 5.38 37.11 28.55
N ALA A 62 4.06 37.00 28.34
CA ALA A 62 2.99 37.34 29.30
C ALA A 62 1.70 37.79 28.59
N GLY A 63 0.55 37.27 29.04
CA GLY A 63 -0.77 37.79 28.70
C GLY A 63 -1.88 36.76 28.74
N GLU A 64 -2.37 36.46 29.94
CA GLU A 64 -3.62 35.72 30.20
C GLU A 64 -4.85 36.44 29.63
N GLY A 65 -5.83 35.67 29.16
CA GLY A 65 -7.16 36.14 28.78
C GLY A 65 -8.12 34.97 28.69
N LEU A 66 -8.89 34.79 29.76
CA LEU A 66 -10.04 33.89 29.89
C LEU A 66 -11.12 34.26 28.87
N ASP A 67 -11.73 33.26 28.22
CA ASP A 67 -13.13 33.33 27.83
C ASP A 67 -13.77 31.93 27.75
N GLU A 68 -14.98 31.88 28.29
CA GLU A 68 -15.82 30.70 28.55
C GLU A 68 -16.47 30.07 27.29
N PRO A 69 -16.95 28.81 27.38
CA PRO A 69 -17.47 28.06 26.25
C PRO A 69 -18.95 28.39 25.96
N VAL A 70 -19.28 28.62 24.69
CA VAL A 70 -20.68 28.74 24.24
C VAL A 70 -21.27 27.35 23.97
N HIS A 71 -22.38 27.09 24.67
CA HIS A 71 -23.24 25.91 24.60
C HIS A 71 -24.03 25.77 23.29
N ASN A 72 -24.46 24.51 23.06
CA ASN A 72 -25.55 23.97 22.23
C ASN A 72 -25.09 23.34 20.90
N VAL A 73 -25.38 22.07 20.57
CA VAL A 73 -26.58 21.26 20.84
C VAL A 73 -26.21 19.78 21.03
N ASN A 74 -26.74 19.17 22.09
CA ASN A 74 -26.76 17.73 22.36
C ASN A 74 -27.65 17.00 21.34
N ILE A 75 -27.11 15.98 20.67
CA ILE A 75 -27.91 14.90 20.08
C ILE A 75 -27.61 13.65 20.92
N SER A 76 -28.51 13.32 21.85
CA SER A 76 -28.51 12.03 22.54
C SER A 76 -28.89 10.92 21.55
N PRO A 77 -28.17 9.79 21.51
CA PRO A 77 -28.67 8.56 20.93
C PRO A 77 -29.56 7.84 21.97
N ASP A 78 -30.77 7.52 21.55
CA ASP A 78 -31.75 6.80 22.34
C ASP A 78 -31.23 5.39 22.66
N SER A 79 -31.14 5.05 23.95
CA SER A 79 -30.73 3.73 24.43
C SER A 79 -31.95 2.89 24.76
N SER A 80 -32.10 1.75 24.09
CA SER A 80 -33.00 0.68 24.53
C SER A 80 -32.51 -0.69 24.04
N THR A 81 -31.59 -1.26 24.84
CA THR A 81 -31.55 -2.65 25.31
C THR A 81 -31.78 -3.82 24.33
N LYS A 82 -30.70 -4.53 24.02
CA LYS A 82 -30.47 -5.94 24.47
C LYS A 82 -29.00 -6.32 24.27
N PRO A 83 -28.34 -7.02 25.23
CA PRO A 83 -27.02 -7.58 24.98
C PRO A 83 -27.13 -8.64 23.87
N PRO A 84 -26.18 -8.72 22.92
CA PRO A 84 -26.15 -9.85 22.00
C PRO A 84 -25.90 -11.10 22.83
N VAL A 85 -26.88 -12.01 22.79
CA VAL A 85 -26.70 -13.39 23.20
C VAL A 85 -25.46 -13.91 22.48
N THR A 86 -24.50 -14.42 23.26
CA THR A 86 -23.38 -15.20 22.75
C THR A 86 -23.95 -16.43 22.04
N SER A 87 -24.29 -16.28 20.77
CA SER A 87 -24.47 -17.40 19.87
C SER A 87 -23.10 -18.03 19.71
N SER A 88 -22.93 -19.23 20.26
CA SER A 88 -21.89 -20.14 19.85
C SER A 88 -22.06 -20.37 18.34
N SER A 89 -21.34 -19.58 17.52
CA SER A 89 -21.29 -19.82 16.09
C SER A 89 -20.75 -21.23 15.87
N PRO A 90 -21.43 -22.07 15.07
CA PRO A 90 -20.84 -23.32 14.64
C PRO A 90 -19.50 -22.99 13.98
N SER A 91 -18.46 -23.76 14.27
CA SER A 91 -17.27 -23.78 13.45
C SER A 91 -17.70 -24.14 12.03
N HIS A 92 -17.92 -23.14 11.19
CA HIS A 92 -18.18 -23.29 9.77
C HIS A 92 -16.85 -23.73 9.14
N SER A 93 -16.54 -25.01 9.27
CA SER A 93 -15.46 -25.63 8.50
C SER A 93 -15.90 -25.58 7.04
N LEU A 94 -15.42 -24.56 6.32
CA LEU A 94 -15.54 -24.43 4.88
C LEU A 94 -15.12 -25.75 4.23
N GLN A 95 -16.09 -26.51 3.70
CA GLN A 95 -15.77 -27.73 2.98
C GLN A 95 -15.36 -27.33 1.56
N SER A 96 -14.07 -27.09 1.36
CA SER A 96 -13.50 -26.99 0.03
C SER A 96 -13.66 -28.33 -0.71
N PRO A 97 -13.80 -28.36 -2.06
CA PRO A 97 -13.98 -29.60 -2.83
C PRO A 97 -13.00 -30.74 -2.51
N ASN A 98 -11.74 -30.43 -2.22
CA ASN A 98 -10.68 -31.35 -1.80
C ASN A 98 -10.38 -31.28 -0.29
N GLY A 99 -11.22 -30.57 0.47
CA GLY A 99 -11.15 -30.51 1.93
C GLY A 99 -10.02 -29.64 2.49
N LEU A 100 -9.42 -28.71 1.73
CA LEU A 100 -8.47 -27.74 2.29
C LEU A 100 -9.17 -26.87 3.34
N THR A 101 -8.64 -26.90 4.56
CA THR A 101 -9.11 -26.10 5.69
C THR A 101 -8.00 -25.22 6.27
N THR A 102 -8.33 -24.40 7.27
CA THR A 102 -7.37 -23.57 8.00
C THR A 102 -6.34 -24.40 8.79
N ASP A 103 -6.61 -25.68 9.05
CA ASP A 103 -5.67 -26.58 9.72
C ASP A 103 -4.52 -27.01 8.81
N ASP A 104 -4.73 -26.97 7.49
CA ASP A 104 -3.76 -27.36 6.47
C ASP A 104 -2.79 -26.23 6.07
N VAL A 105 -2.99 -25.02 6.57
CA VAL A 105 -2.23 -23.83 6.14
C VAL A 105 -1.55 -23.14 7.31
N VAL A 106 -0.53 -22.34 7.01
CA VAL A 106 0.13 -21.47 7.98
C VAL A 106 0.00 -20.03 7.51
N LEU A 107 -0.51 -19.16 8.37
CA LEU A 107 -0.48 -17.72 8.17
C LEU A 107 0.82 -17.15 8.71
N MET A 108 1.65 -16.61 7.82
CA MET A 108 2.87 -15.89 8.12
C MET A 108 2.56 -14.39 8.11
N PHE A 109 2.57 -13.75 9.27
CA PHE A 109 2.32 -12.32 9.41
C PHE A 109 3.64 -11.59 9.66
N LYS A 110 3.99 -10.63 8.80
CA LYS A 110 5.20 -9.79 8.96
C LYS A 110 4.85 -8.37 9.38
N THR A 111 5.60 -7.86 10.34
CA THR A 111 5.65 -6.44 10.71
C THR A 111 7.10 -5.97 10.87
N GLY A 112 7.29 -4.73 11.32
CA GLY A 112 8.58 -4.19 11.75
C GLY A 112 8.41 -3.40 13.05
N ALA A 113 9.47 -3.32 13.85
CA ALA A 113 9.48 -2.67 15.16
C ALA A 113 8.92 -1.25 15.12
N THR A 114 9.19 -0.51 14.05
CA THR A 114 8.77 0.90 13.89
C THR A 114 7.29 1.11 13.59
N VAL A 115 6.53 0.04 13.34
CA VAL A 115 5.10 0.12 13.02
C VAL A 115 4.25 -0.91 13.75
N LEU A 116 4.88 -1.84 14.48
CA LEU A 116 4.25 -2.97 15.17
C LEU A 116 3.10 -2.49 16.05
N TRP A 117 3.37 -1.57 16.98
CA TRP A 117 2.36 -1.06 17.92
C TRP A 117 1.24 -0.25 17.25
N LYS A 118 1.52 0.36 16.09
CA LYS A 118 0.54 1.11 15.32
C LYS A 118 -0.40 0.22 14.50
N ARG A 119 0.12 -0.87 13.93
CA ARG A 119 -0.55 -1.64 12.88
C ARG A 119 -1.05 -3.00 13.34
N VAL A 120 -0.41 -3.61 14.32
CA VAL A 120 -0.74 -4.98 14.76
C VAL A 120 -1.98 -5.08 15.66
N PRO A 121 -2.28 -4.15 16.59
CA PRO A 121 -3.40 -4.33 17.52
C PRO A 121 -4.75 -4.62 16.85
N ILE A 122 -5.03 -4.02 15.70
CA ILE A 122 -6.26 -4.31 14.95
C ILE A 122 -6.32 -5.76 14.46
N HIS A 123 -5.20 -6.35 14.03
CA HIS A 123 -5.14 -7.74 13.60
C HIS A 123 -5.33 -8.72 14.76
N MET A 124 -4.89 -8.36 15.97
CA MET A 124 -5.13 -9.18 17.17
C MET A 124 -6.62 -9.28 17.51
N ALA A 125 -7.37 -8.21 17.27
CA ALA A 125 -8.81 -8.16 17.49
C ALA A 125 -9.61 -8.79 16.33
N THR A 126 -9.01 -8.95 15.15
CA THR A 126 -9.72 -9.35 13.91
C THR A 126 -9.04 -10.51 13.21
N THR A 127 -7.96 -10.26 12.46
CA THR A 127 -7.29 -11.22 11.59
C THR A 127 -6.86 -12.50 12.29
N PHE A 128 -6.41 -12.43 13.55
CA PHE A 128 -5.94 -13.57 14.34
C PHE A 128 -7.02 -14.21 15.20
N ALA A 129 -8.29 -13.85 15.00
CA ALA A 129 -9.39 -14.43 15.77
C ALA A 129 -9.45 -15.96 15.56
N SER A 130 -9.69 -16.69 16.65
CA SER A 130 -9.54 -18.14 16.70
C SER A 130 -10.50 -18.92 15.79
N HIS A 131 -11.63 -18.32 15.43
CA HIS A 131 -12.56 -18.92 14.47
C HIS A 131 -12.11 -18.75 13.01
N ARG A 132 -11.20 -17.81 12.72
CA ARG A 132 -10.61 -17.64 11.38
C ARG A 132 -9.45 -18.59 11.14
N ILE A 133 -8.60 -18.77 12.15
CA ILE A 133 -7.42 -19.62 12.06
C ILE A 133 -6.95 -20.02 13.46
N ASN A 134 -6.52 -21.28 13.61
CA ASN A 134 -5.94 -21.77 14.85
C ASN A 134 -4.64 -20.99 15.16
N SER A 135 -4.45 -20.54 16.40
CA SER A 135 -3.22 -19.82 16.79
C SER A 135 -1.94 -20.63 16.56
N ASN A 136 -2.01 -21.97 16.58
CA ASN A 136 -0.87 -22.83 16.25
C ASN A 136 -0.50 -22.78 14.77
N ASN A 137 -1.37 -22.26 13.90
CA ASN A 137 -1.14 -22.08 12.48
C ASN A 137 -0.78 -20.63 12.12
N ILE A 138 -0.49 -19.79 13.12
CA ILE A 138 -0.03 -18.42 12.91
C ILE A 138 1.44 -18.32 13.31
N LEU A 139 2.26 -17.73 12.44
CA LEU A 139 3.64 -17.35 12.71
C LEU A 139 3.76 -15.84 12.57
N LEU A 140 4.13 -15.16 13.64
CA LEU A 140 4.27 -13.71 13.70
C LEU A 140 5.76 -13.35 13.63
N TYR A 141 6.14 -12.51 12.68
CA TYR A 141 7.52 -12.14 12.40
C TYR A 141 7.72 -10.63 12.53
N SER A 142 8.85 -10.24 13.10
CA SER A 142 9.30 -8.86 13.21
C SER A 142 10.82 -8.80 12.99
N ASP A 143 11.38 -7.59 12.99
CA ASP A 143 12.82 -7.33 13.15
C ASP A 143 13.20 -6.97 14.59
N TYR A 144 12.29 -7.16 15.56
CA TYR A 144 12.56 -7.02 16.99
C TYR A 144 11.80 -8.10 17.76
N PRO A 145 12.40 -8.70 18.81
CA PRO A 145 11.66 -9.63 19.66
C PRO A 145 10.63 -8.87 20.49
N GLU A 146 9.35 -9.23 20.35
CA GLU A 146 8.25 -8.57 21.06
C GLU A 146 7.19 -9.58 21.50
N THR A 147 6.47 -9.27 22.58
CA THR A 147 5.33 -10.06 23.05
C THR A 147 4.18 -9.16 23.47
N ILE A 148 3.03 -9.33 22.81
CA ILE A 148 1.79 -8.61 23.15
C ILE A 148 0.75 -9.64 23.62
N GLY A 149 0.53 -9.69 24.93
CA GLY A 149 -0.35 -10.68 25.53
C GLY A 149 0.11 -12.11 25.22
N LYS A 150 -0.71 -12.87 24.48
CA LYS A 150 -0.38 -14.26 24.06
C LYS A 150 0.40 -14.34 22.75
N TRP A 151 0.65 -13.21 22.09
CA TRP A 151 1.21 -13.15 20.75
C TRP A 151 2.70 -12.82 20.82
N GLY A 152 3.55 -13.82 20.55
CA GLY A 152 5.00 -13.65 20.46
C GLY A 152 5.45 -13.39 19.02
N PHE A 153 6.26 -12.35 18.82
CA PHE A 153 6.86 -11.99 17.54
C PHE A 153 8.29 -12.53 17.45
N ILE A 154 8.55 -13.27 16.38
CA ILE A 154 9.85 -13.86 16.11
C ILE A 154 10.72 -12.79 15.46
N ASP A 155 11.82 -12.42 16.12
CA ASP A 155 12.90 -11.67 15.48
C ASP A 155 13.60 -12.57 14.45
N VAL A 156 13.24 -12.36 13.18
CA VAL A 156 13.76 -13.16 12.08
C VAL A 156 15.20 -12.77 11.67
N LEU A 157 15.70 -11.64 12.17
CA LEU A 157 17.03 -11.10 11.86
C LEU A 157 18.04 -11.32 13.00
N SER A 158 17.60 -11.80 14.16
CA SER A 158 18.45 -12.16 15.31
C SER A 158 19.70 -12.98 14.94
N ASN A 159 19.56 -13.94 14.02
CA ASN A 159 20.63 -14.83 13.58
C ASN A 159 21.29 -14.41 12.25
N SER A 160 21.19 -13.14 11.84
CA SER A 160 21.85 -12.63 10.64
C SER A 160 23.38 -12.77 10.72
N SER A 161 24.00 -13.07 9.56
CA SER A 161 25.45 -13.25 9.45
C SER A 161 26.23 -11.98 9.79
N GLU A 162 27.53 -12.12 10.08
CA GLU A 162 28.41 -10.98 10.33
C GLU A 162 28.49 -10.05 9.10
N GLN A 163 28.43 -10.62 7.89
CA GLN A 163 28.42 -9.84 6.65
C GLN A 163 27.18 -8.93 6.58
N VAL A 164 25.99 -9.49 6.85
CA VAL A 164 24.74 -8.72 6.87
C VAL A 164 24.76 -7.68 8.00
N ARG A 165 25.20 -8.07 9.20
CA ARG A 165 25.29 -7.18 10.38
C ARG A 165 26.17 -5.96 10.16
N LYS A 166 27.21 -6.07 9.34
CA LYS A 166 28.13 -4.97 8.99
C LYS A 166 27.61 -4.06 7.89
N SER A 167 26.49 -4.39 7.23
CA SER A 167 26.00 -3.58 6.13
C SER A 167 25.35 -2.28 6.60
N ALA A 168 25.38 -1.27 5.73
CA ALA A 168 24.78 0.03 6.03
C ALA A 168 23.26 -0.08 6.21
N SER A 169 22.62 -1.00 5.50
CA SER A 169 21.17 -1.22 5.59
C SER A 169 20.74 -1.93 6.88
N PHE A 170 21.66 -2.62 7.56
CA PHE A 170 21.39 -3.32 8.82
C PHE A 170 21.60 -2.46 10.07
N GLN A 171 22.20 -1.26 9.95
CA GLN A 171 22.38 -0.36 11.09
C GLN A 171 21.06 -0.02 11.80
N LEU A 172 19.95 0.01 11.06
CA LEU A 172 18.63 0.26 11.60
C LEU A 172 18.19 -0.80 12.62
N TYR A 173 18.50 -2.08 12.36
CA TYR A 173 18.21 -3.17 13.30
C TYR A 173 19.01 -2.98 14.60
N LEU A 174 20.29 -2.61 14.49
CA LEU A 174 21.17 -2.40 15.63
C LEU A 174 20.75 -1.19 16.50
N GLN A 175 20.02 -0.23 15.94
CA GLN A 175 19.53 0.94 16.66
C GLN A 175 18.28 0.66 17.49
N GLN A 176 17.53 -0.41 17.23
CA GLN A 176 16.22 -0.61 17.88
C GLN A 176 16.32 -0.73 19.40
N GLU A 177 17.35 -1.41 19.92
CA GLU A 177 17.61 -1.50 21.36
C GLU A 177 17.90 -0.14 22.01
N ASP A 178 18.52 0.78 21.26
CA ASP A 178 18.81 2.14 21.73
C ASP A 178 17.52 2.96 21.92
N TYR A 179 16.58 2.84 20.97
CA TYR A 179 15.25 3.47 21.04
C TYR A 179 14.44 2.90 22.21
N GLU A 180 14.40 1.57 22.34
CA GLU A 180 13.63 0.89 23.39
C GLU A 180 14.15 1.26 24.80
N SER A 181 15.47 1.18 25.00
CA SER A 181 16.10 1.50 26.29
C SER A 181 15.95 2.98 26.71
N ARG A 182 15.62 3.86 25.77
CA ARG A 182 15.36 5.29 26.00
C ARG A 182 13.88 5.65 26.04
N GLN A 183 12.98 4.67 25.96
CA GLN A 183 11.54 4.90 25.99
C GLN A 183 11.11 5.82 24.83
N ASN A 184 11.70 5.61 23.65
CA ASN A 184 11.31 6.27 22.41
C ASN A 184 10.36 5.36 21.63
N TYR A 185 9.08 5.70 21.68
CA TYR A 185 8.00 4.86 21.19
C TYR A 185 7.69 5.18 19.73
N ALA A 186 7.79 4.19 18.84
CA ALA A 186 7.43 4.34 17.42
C ALA A 186 5.94 4.04 17.17
N GLU A 187 5.05 4.59 18.00
CA GLU A 187 3.61 4.31 17.93
C GLU A 187 2.86 5.33 17.06
N LEU A 188 3.36 6.56 17.00
CA LEU A 188 2.68 7.72 16.42
C LEU A 188 1.31 7.95 17.07
N SER A 189 1.23 7.73 18.38
CA SER A 189 0.05 7.90 19.24
C SER A 189 -0.18 9.35 19.70
N ASN A 190 0.72 10.28 19.38
CA ASN A 190 0.69 11.68 19.83
C ASN A 190 0.71 11.84 21.36
N VAL A 191 1.53 11.05 22.05
CA VAL A 191 1.75 11.12 23.51
C VAL A 191 3.22 11.39 23.82
N PRO A 192 3.58 11.90 25.02
CA PRO A 192 4.98 12.09 25.39
C PRO A 192 5.80 10.80 25.26
N GLY A 193 7.00 10.90 24.68
CA GLY A 193 7.87 9.75 24.39
C GLY A 193 7.68 9.16 22.98
N ASP A 194 6.64 9.59 22.26
CA ASP A 194 6.38 9.19 20.88
C ASP A 194 7.40 9.80 19.91
N GLY A 195 7.82 9.01 18.94
CA GLY A 195 8.84 9.36 17.96
C GLY A 195 8.62 8.63 16.63
N ASN A 196 9.35 9.05 15.60
CA ASN A 196 9.24 8.44 14.28
C ASN A 196 9.91 7.05 14.18
N GLY A 197 10.56 6.60 15.26
CA GLY A 197 11.47 5.45 15.22
C GLY A 197 12.68 5.67 14.29
N PRO A 198 13.52 4.63 14.12
CA PRO A 198 14.62 4.68 13.16
C PRO A 198 14.10 4.87 11.71
N ILE A 199 14.62 5.88 11.02
CA ILE A 199 14.21 6.23 9.66
C ILE A 199 14.66 5.15 8.67
N GLY A 200 13.75 4.70 7.81
CA GLY A 200 14.09 3.84 6.67
C GLY A 200 13.95 2.35 6.95
N GLY A 201 13.08 1.94 7.89
CA GLY A 201 12.79 0.53 8.18
C GLY A 201 12.51 -0.33 6.93
N TRP A 202 11.97 0.25 5.86
CA TRP A 202 11.79 -0.44 4.57
C TRP A 202 13.11 -0.96 3.95
N LYS A 203 14.26 -0.34 4.25
CA LYS A 203 15.59 -0.79 3.80
C LYS A 203 16.02 -2.08 4.48
N LEU A 204 15.59 -2.29 5.72
CA LEU A 204 15.87 -3.50 6.50
C LEU A 204 14.95 -4.65 6.08
N ASP A 205 13.74 -4.32 5.61
CA ASP A 205 12.67 -5.28 5.30
C ASP A 205 13.09 -6.36 4.28
N LYS A 206 13.98 -6.01 3.34
CA LYS A 206 14.53 -6.93 2.35
C LYS A 206 15.19 -8.19 2.94
N TYR A 207 15.73 -8.11 4.16
CA TYR A 207 16.40 -9.25 4.81
C TYR A 207 15.42 -10.26 5.43
N LYS A 208 14.14 -9.92 5.59
CA LYS A 208 13.18 -10.76 6.33
C LYS A 208 12.63 -11.90 5.48
N PHE A 209 12.43 -11.70 4.17
CA PHE A 209 11.69 -12.62 3.30
C PHE A 209 12.25 -14.05 3.29
N LEU A 210 13.51 -14.22 2.89
CA LEU A 210 14.11 -15.56 2.81
C LEU A 210 14.14 -16.30 4.17
N PRO A 211 14.62 -15.71 5.29
CA PRO A 211 14.63 -16.42 6.56
C PRO A 211 13.23 -16.70 7.12
N MET A 212 12.22 -15.84 6.89
CA MET A 212 10.84 -16.14 7.29
C MET A 212 10.30 -17.39 6.59
N PHE A 213 10.43 -17.48 5.26
CA PHE A 213 9.97 -18.64 4.50
C PHE A 213 10.76 -19.91 4.84
N GLN A 214 12.08 -19.78 5.06
CA GLN A 214 12.89 -20.90 5.56
C GLN A 214 12.41 -21.37 6.94
N HIS A 215 12.18 -20.44 7.87
CA HIS A 215 11.72 -20.73 9.23
C HIS A 215 10.34 -21.38 9.23
N ALA A 216 9.39 -20.84 8.45
CA ALA A 216 8.01 -21.31 8.40
C ALA A 216 7.95 -22.79 8.03
N GLY A 217 8.66 -23.19 6.98
CA GLY A 217 8.56 -24.57 6.52
C GLY A 217 9.32 -25.60 7.32
N ARG A 218 10.40 -25.19 8.01
CA ARG A 218 11.07 -26.05 9.00
C ARG A 218 10.18 -26.31 10.22
N ASN A 219 9.46 -25.29 10.69
CA ASN A 219 8.67 -25.37 11.91
C ASN A 219 7.23 -25.86 11.70
N LYS A 220 6.76 -25.88 10.45
CA LYS A 220 5.43 -26.36 10.08
C LYS A 220 5.52 -27.36 8.93
N PRO A 221 6.19 -28.52 9.10
CA PRO A 221 6.46 -29.47 8.01
C PRO A 221 5.22 -30.15 7.43
N ASN A 222 4.09 -30.12 8.15
CA ASN A 222 2.83 -30.72 7.71
C ASN A 222 1.91 -29.73 6.98
N ALA A 223 2.25 -28.44 6.95
CA ALA A 223 1.45 -27.45 6.24
C ALA A 223 1.47 -27.73 4.72
N LYS A 224 0.29 -27.68 4.10
CA LYS A 224 0.10 -27.77 2.64
C LYS A 224 0.44 -26.44 1.97
N TRP A 225 0.12 -25.32 2.63
CA TRP A 225 0.35 -23.97 2.12
C TRP A 225 0.91 -23.04 3.20
N TYR A 226 1.78 -22.13 2.77
CA TYR A 226 2.27 -20.99 3.55
C TYR A 226 1.70 -19.72 2.94
N ILE A 227 0.84 -19.04 3.69
CA ILE A 227 0.16 -17.82 3.28
C ILE A 227 0.83 -16.67 4.01
N PHE A 228 1.50 -15.79 3.28
CA PHE A 228 2.19 -14.62 3.81
C PHE A 228 1.32 -13.37 3.66
N MET A 229 1.35 -12.51 4.70
CA MET A 229 0.72 -11.20 4.72
C MET A 229 1.56 -10.18 5.50
N GLU A 230 1.39 -8.90 5.17
CA GLU A 230 1.98 -7.78 5.90
C GLU A 230 0.96 -7.13 6.86
N ASP A 231 1.44 -6.19 7.69
CA ASP A 231 0.66 -5.53 8.74
C ASP A 231 -0.26 -4.39 8.27
N ASP A 232 -0.25 -4.09 6.97
CA ASP A 232 -1.20 -3.21 6.30
C ASP A 232 -1.98 -3.96 5.21
N SER A 233 -2.14 -5.27 5.36
CA SER A 233 -2.91 -6.13 4.45
C SER A 233 -4.06 -6.84 5.17
N TYR A 234 -5.10 -7.21 4.41
CA TYR A 234 -6.12 -8.16 4.88
C TYR A 234 -6.30 -9.28 3.86
N ILE A 235 -6.30 -10.54 4.31
CA ILE A 235 -6.57 -11.71 3.47
C ILE A 235 -7.92 -12.29 3.86
N PHE A 236 -8.81 -12.44 2.86
CA PHE A 236 -10.05 -13.19 2.98
C PHE A 236 -9.75 -14.69 2.90
N LEU A 237 -9.34 -15.28 4.02
CA LEU A 237 -8.90 -16.68 4.10
C LEU A 237 -9.91 -17.67 3.49
N PRO A 238 -11.22 -17.60 3.78
CA PRO A 238 -12.20 -18.50 3.16
C PRO A 238 -12.15 -18.52 1.63
N ASN A 239 -12.03 -17.34 1.04
CA ASN A 239 -11.96 -17.15 -0.39
C ASN A 239 -10.66 -17.68 -0.99
N LEU A 240 -9.53 -17.37 -0.32
CA LEU A 240 -8.22 -17.85 -0.75
C LEU A 240 -8.11 -19.37 -0.66
N LEU A 241 -8.57 -19.99 0.42
CA LEU A 241 -8.51 -21.45 0.59
C LEU A 241 -9.28 -22.18 -0.52
N ARG A 242 -10.47 -21.69 -0.90
CA ARG A 242 -11.23 -22.24 -2.04
C ARG A 242 -10.47 -22.16 -3.36
N HIS A 243 -9.64 -21.13 -3.54
CA HIS A 243 -8.80 -21.01 -4.71
C HIS A 243 -7.63 -21.99 -4.66
N LEU A 244 -6.93 -22.05 -3.53
CA LEU A 244 -5.78 -22.94 -3.31
C LEU A 244 -6.15 -24.43 -3.39
N ASP A 245 -7.38 -24.78 -3.02
CA ASP A 245 -7.92 -26.14 -3.08
C ASP A 245 -7.96 -26.73 -4.51
N LYS A 246 -7.88 -25.88 -5.55
CA LYS A 246 -7.82 -26.30 -6.96
C LYS A 246 -6.44 -26.81 -7.37
N PHE A 247 -5.42 -26.58 -6.55
CA PHE A 247 -4.03 -26.90 -6.85
C PHE A 247 -3.56 -28.07 -6.00
N ASN A 248 -2.80 -28.97 -6.61
CA ASN A 248 -2.08 -29.98 -5.86
C ASN A 248 -0.90 -29.32 -5.12
N HIS A 249 -1.01 -29.24 -3.79
CA HIS A 249 -0.01 -28.60 -2.93
C HIS A 249 1.39 -29.26 -2.95
N LYS A 250 1.52 -30.44 -3.55
CA LYS A 250 2.82 -31.12 -3.75
C LYS A 250 3.57 -30.63 -4.99
N ASP A 251 2.88 -29.95 -5.91
CA ASP A 251 3.49 -29.30 -7.06
C ASP A 251 4.02 -27.91 -6.66
N PRO A 252 5.02 -27.35 -7.36
CA PRO A 252 5.72 -26.14 -6.94
C PRO A 252 4.97 -24.84 -7.30
N TRP A 253 3.87 -24.57 -6.61
CA TRP A 253 3.09 -23.35 -6.76
C TRP A 253 3.62 -22.18 -5.91
N TYR A 254 3.77 -21.02 -6.55
CA TYR A 254 4.07 -19.72 -5.95
C TYR A 254 3.10 -18.68 -6.53
N LEU A 255 2.13 -18.24 -5.72
CA LEU A 255 0.99 -17.44 -6.15
C LEU A 255 0.93 -16.10 -5.40
N GLY A 256 0.39 -15.06 -6.04
CA GLY A 256 0.18 -13.73 -5.46
C GLY A 256 -0.13 -12.69 -6.54
N SER A 257 -0.16 -11.40 -6.19
CA SER A 257 -0.33 -10.33 -7.20
C SER A 257 0.93 -10.17 -8.04
N LEU A 258 0.79 -10.01 -9.35
CA LEU A 258 1.91 -9.83 -10.28
C LEU A 258 2.67 -8.53 -9.96
N ALA A 259 3.97 -8.65 -9.72
CA ALA A 259 4.93 -7.57 -9.76
C ALA A 259 6.09 -7.93 -10.70
N TRP A 260 6.75 -6.90 -11.23
CA TRP A 260 7.88 -7.07 -12.13
C TRP A 260 8.99 -6.08 -11.81
N LYS A 261 10.23 -6.59 -11.73
CA LYS A 261 11.42 -5.78 -11.49
C LYS A 261 12.65 -6.51 -12.00
N HIS A 262 13.55 -5.80 -12.67
CA HIS A 262 14.83 -6.34 -13.16
C HIS A 262 14.71 -7.64 -14.00
N GLY A 263 13.59 -7.84 -14.71
CA GLY A 263 13.36 -9.04 -15.52
C GLY A 263 12.67 -10.19 -14.80
N ASP A 264 12.49 -10.11 -13.48
CA ASP A 264 11.82 -11.13 -12.68
C ASP A 264 10.34 -10.80 -12.50
N TYR A 265 9.49 -11.81 -12.67
CA TYR A 265 8.08 -11.77 -12.28
C TYR A 265 7.92 -12.43 -10.92
N PHE A 266 7.27 -11.75 -9.97
CA PHE A 266 7.15 -12.23 -8.60
C PHE A 266 5.82 -11.81 -7.96
N ALA A 267 5.50 -12.41 -6.83
CA ALA A 267 4.35 -12.06 -6.03
C ALA A 267 4.64 -10.79 -5.22
N HIS A 268 3.86 -9.74 -5.42
CA HIS A 268 3.93 -8.50 -4.63
C HIS A 268 3.68 -8.81 -3.15
N GLY A 269 4.65 -8.47 -2.29
CA GLY A 269 4.66 -8.85 -0.87
C GLY A 269 3.43 -8.36 -0.12
N GLY A 270 3.14 -7.06 -0.24
CA GLY A 270 2.01 -6.42 0.44
C GLY A 270 0.64 -6.97 0.04
N SER A 271 0.50 -7.51 -1.17
CA SER A 271 -0.74 -8.15 -1.61
C SER A 271 -0.97 -9.51 -0.97
N GLY A 272 0.06 -10.09 -0.36
CA GLY A 272 0.05 -11.46 0.13
C GLY A 272 0.54 -12.47 -0.91
N ILE A 273 1.06 -13.57 -0.38
CA ILE A 273 1.72 -14.63 -1.14
C ILE A 273 1.19 -15.98 -0.65
N ALA A 274 0.95 -16.92 -1.56
CA ALA A 274 0.71 -18.31 -1.22
C ALA A 274 1.81 -19.20 -1.83
N LEU A 275 2.58 -19.87 -0.98
CA LEU A 275 3.61 -20.82 -1.36
C LEU A 275 3.17 -22.24 -0.96
N SER A 276 3.17 -23.17 -1.92
CA SER A 276 2.86 -24.57 -1.65
C SER A 276 3.98 -25.29 -0.92
N ARG A 277 3.65 -26.41 -0.25
CA ARG A 277 4.62 -27.38 0.27
C ARG A 277 5.62 -27.79 -0.80
N GLY A 278 5.14 -28.17 -1.99
CA GLY A 278 5.99 -28.60 -3.11
C GLY A 278 7.03 -27.55 -3.51
N ALA A 279 6.62 -26.28 -3.55
CA ALA A 279 7.52 -25.17 -3.85
C ALA A 279 8.58 -24.99 -2.76
N TRP A 280 8.18 -25.10 -1.49
CA TRP A 280 9.10 -25.02 -0.37
C TRP A 280 10.13 -26.17 -0.38
N GLU A 281 9.70 -27.42 -0.57
CA GLU A 281 10.62 -28.58 -0.65
C GLU A 281 11.59 -28.45 -1.81
N LYS A 282 11.14 -27.96 -2.98
CA LYS A 282 11.97 -27.76 -4.15
C LYS A 282 13.05 -26.67 -3.96
N SER A 283 12.80 -25.71 -3.07
CA SER A 283 13.67 -24.56 -2.79
C SER A 283 14.35 -24.66 -1.41
N PHE A 284 13.73 -24.10 -0.38
CA PHE A 284 14.25 -24.03 1.00
C PHE A 284 14.49 -25.42 1.63
N GLY A 285 13.66 -26.42 1.31
CA GLY A 285 13.84 -27.80 1.76
C GLY A 285 15.05 -28.50 1.10
N LYS A 286 15.36 -28.14 -0.15
CA LYS A 286 16.50 -28.65 -0.91
C LYS A 286 17.83 -28.02 -0.50
N ASP A 287 17.82 -26.76 -0.08
CA ASP A 287 19.04 -26.03 0.29
C ASP A 287 18.89 -25.30 1.62
N SER A 288 19.45 -25.90 2.67
CA SER A 288 19.44 -25.34 4.02
C SER A 288 20.24 -24.03 4.15
N ARG A 289 21.13 -23.73 3.20
CA ARG A 289 21.98 -22.54 3.15
C ARG A 289 21.45 -21.47 2.19
N ILE A 290 20.24 -21.63 1.66
CA ILE A 290 19.66 -20.71 0.67
C ILE A 290 19.69 -19.24 1.13
N VAL A 291 19.41 -18.95 2.40
CA VAL A 291 19.49 -17.57 2.94
C VAL A 291 20.92 -17.02 2.80
N GLN A 292 21.92 -17.77 3.27
CA GLN A 292 23.34 -17.41 3.21
C GLN A 292 23.85 -17.25 1.77
N LYS A 293 23.44 -18.17 0.89
CA LYS A 293 23.81 -18.18 -0.53
C LYS A 293 23.39 -16.89 -1.25
N PHE A 294 22.26 -16.30 -0.86
CA PHE A 294 21.71 -15.10 -1.49
C PHE A 294 21.91 -13.81 -0.66
N GLU A 295 22.76 -13.80 0.36
CA GLU A 295 23.04 -12.60 1.18
C GLU A 295 23.55 -11.43 0.33
N LYS A 296 24.50 -11.69 -0.58
CA LYS A 296 25.03 -10.66 -1.48
C LYS A 296 23.94 -10.10 -2.42
N PHE A 297 23.13 -11.00 -3.00
CA PHE A 297 22.02 -10.59 -3.86
C PHE A 297 21.00 -9.74 -3.08
N THR A 298 20.70 -10.13 -1.84
CA THR A 298 19.82 -9.40 -0.92
C THR A 298 20.38 -8.01 -0.59
N GLU A 299 21.69 -7.87 -0.37
CA GLU A 299 22.30 -6.55 -0.16
C GLU A 299 22.14 -5.63 -1.38
N GLU A 300 22.34 -6.15 -2.58
CA GLU A 300 22.34 -5.38 -3.82
C GLU A 300 20.93 -4.97 -4.30
N HIS A 301 19.87 -5.61 -3.78
CA HIS A 301 18.49 -5.36 -4.19
C HIS A 301 17.66 -4.70 -3.06
N GLY A 302 16.60 -3.98 -3.43
CA GLY A 302 15.84 -3.15 -2.49
C GLY A 302 14.54 -3.77 -1.94
N CYS A 303 14.00 -4.81 -2.57
CA CYS A 303 12.66 -5.32 -2.30
C CYS A 303 12.72 -6.82 -1.95
N GLY A 304 12.25 -7.20 -0.76
CA GLY A 304 12.37 -8.58 -0.27
C GLY A 304 11.48 -9.59 -1.00
N ASP A 305 10.34 -9.15 -1.51
CA ASP A 305 9.45 -9.93 -2.37
C ASP A 305 10.05 -10.22 -3.74
N HIS A 306 10.74 -9.24 -4.34
CA HIS A 306 11.56 -9.45 -5.53
C HIS A 306 12.65 -10.50 -5.26
N ILE A 307 13.37 -10.38 -4.15
CA ILE A 307 14.40 -11.34 -3.75
C ILE A 307 13.82 -12.76 -3.60
N LEU A 308 12.69 -12.91 -2.92
CA LEU A 308 12.02 -14.20 -2.79
C LEU A 308 11.65 -14.79 -4.16
N GLY A 309 11.04 -13.98 -5.04
CA GLY A 309 10.64 -14.42 -6.38
C GLY A 309 11.83 -14.89 -7.22
N HIS A 310 12.91 -14.11 -7.24
CA HIS A 310 14.16 -14.46 -7.93
C HIS A 310 14.74 -15.79 -7.42
N VAL A 311 14.84 -15.93 -6.09
CA VAL A 311 15.37 -17.15 -5.45
C VAL A 311 14.50 -18.37 -5.76
N LEU A 312 13.17 -18.23 -5.73
CA LEU A 312 12.26 -19.33 -6.08
C LEU A 312 12.43 -19.75 -7.55
N GLN A 313 12.57 -18.78 -8.46
CA GLN A 313 12.80 -19.03 -9.89
C GLN A 313 14.12 -19.77 -10.14
N GLU A 314 15.22 -19.39 -9.47
CA GLU A 314 16.52 -20.09 -9.52
C GLU A 314 16.43 -21.57 -9.08
N TYR A 315 15.44 -21.91 -8.25
CA TYR A 315 15.17 -23.29 -7.81
C TYR A 315 14.08 -23.97 -8.64
N GLY A 316 13.66 -23.35 -9.75
CA GLY A 316 12.67 -23.87 -10.69
C GLY A 316 11.25 -23.85 -10.14
N VAL A 317 10.92 -22.93 -9.23
CA VAL A 317 9.56 -22.63 -8.78
C VAL A 317 9.07 -21.38 -9.55
N PRO A 318 8.27 -21.55 -10.61
CA PRO A 318 7.79 -20.41 -11.40
C PRO A 318 6.75 -19.59 -10.62
N PHE A 319 6.72 -18.28 -10.86
CA PHE A 319 5.64 -17.42 -10.37
C PHE A 319 4.35 -17.63 -11.18
N GLY A 320 3.24 -17.59 -10.44
CA GLY A 320 1.89 -17.58 -11.00
C GLY A 320 1.40 -18.95 -11.43
N GLU A 321 0.20 -18.94 -11.99
CA GLU A 321 -0.39 -20.11 -12.62
C GLU A 321 0.00 -20.14 -14.11
N THR A 322 0.23 -21.33 -14.67
CA THR A 322 0.78 -21.51 -16.03
C THR A 322 -0.23 -21.35 -17.19
N THR A 323 -1.43 -20.78 -16.97
CA THR A 323 -2.52 -20.79 -17.98
C THR A 323 -3.20 -19.43 -18.27
N GLY A 324 -2.64 -18.58 -19.16
CA GLY A 324 -3.36 -17.51 -19.90
C GLY A 324 -4.01 -16.32 -19.15
N ASP A 325 -3.81 -15.11 -19.70
CA ASP A 325 -4.29 -13.76 -19.31
C ASP A 325 -3.91 -13.30 -17.88
N ASP A 326 -3.14 -12.23 -17.82
CA ASP A 326 -2.17 -11.85 -16.80
C ASP A 326 -2.62 -10.71 -15.88
N ARG A 327 -3.70 -9.99 -16.22
CA ARG A 327 -4.03 -8.72 -15.56
C ARG A 327 -4.87 -8.81 -14.27
N PHE A 328 -5.70 -9.84 -14.10
CA PHE A 328 -6.64 -9.96 -12.97
C PHE A 328 -6.70 -11.35 -12.35
N ARG A 329 -5.64 -12.13 -12.53
CA ARG A 329 -5.73 -13.58 -12.42
C ARG A 329 -5.97 -14.09 -11.00
N TYR A 330 -5.54 -13.34 -9.99
CA TYR A 330 -5.38 -13.93 -8.67
C TYR A 330 -6.14 -13.26 -7.54
N GLY A 331 -6.98 -12.25 -7.74
CA GLY A 331 -7.77 -11.64 -6.65
C GLY A 331 -6.96 -11.05 -5.48
N PHE A 332 -5.62 -11.12 -5.52
CA PHE A 332 -4.71 -10.43 -4.62
C PHE A 332 -4.53 -9.00 -5.14
N ASN A 333 -4.72 -8.00 -4.28
CA ASN A 333 -4.68 -6.60 -4.69
C ASN A 333 -3.48 -5.88 -4.05
N SER A 334 -2.76 -5.08 -4.83
CA SER A 334 -1.63 -4.25 -4.36
C SER A 334 -2.07 -2.92 -3.74
N GLU A 335 -3.34 -2.58 -3.94
CA GLU A 335 -3.97 -1.35 -3.51
C GLU A 335 -5.17 -1.65 -2.61
N PRO A 336 -5.69 -0.70 -1.83
CA PRO A 336 -6.90 -0.86 -1.03
C PRO A 336 -8.17 -0.76 -1.89
N HIS A 337 -9.31 -1.13 -1.32
CA HIS A 337 -10.61 -1.09 -2.01
C HIS A 337 -10.97 0.29 -2.59
N TRP A 338 -10.46 1.38 -2.00
CA TRP A 338 -10.81 2.72 -2.43
C TRP A 338 -9.96 3.23 -3.60
N SER A 339 -8.72 2.77 -3.79
CA SER A 339 -7.86 3.14 -4.94
C SER A 339 -7.77 2.06 -6.02
N THR A 340 -8.31 0.87 -5.79
CA THR A 340 -8.37 -0.19 -6.79
C THR A 340 -9.35 0.13 -7.92
N TRP A 341 -9.09 -0.43 -9.10
CA TRP A 341 -9.97 -0.33 -10.26
C TRP A 341 -11.02 -1.44 -10.25
N TYR A 342 -12.29 -1.07 -10.32
CA TYR A 342 -13.41 -1.98 -10.60
C TYR A 342 -13.84 -1.84 -12.04
N GLU A 343 -14.01 -2.97 -12.70
CA GLU A 343 -14.37 -3.02 -14.11
C GLU A 343 -15.11 -4.30 -14.47
N ARG A 344 -15.74 -4.35 -15.64
CA ARG A 344 -16.48 -5.54 -16.09
C ARG A 344 -15.63 -6.82 -16.06
N SER A 345 -14.33 -6.72 -16.30
CA SER A 345 -13.43 -7.88 -16.35
C SER A 345 -13.15 -8.50 -14.98
N ASN A 346 -13.12 -7.70 -13.90
CA ASN A 346 -12.89 -8.17 -12.54
C ASN A 346 -14.16 -8.26 -11.68
N TRP A 347 -15.26 -7.64 -12.11
CA TRP A 347 -16.51 -7.51 -11.35
C TRP A 347 -16.97 -8.80 -10.65
N CYS A 348 -16.90 -9.92 -11.38
CA CYS A 348 -17.37 -11.22 -10.94
C CYS A 348 -16.25 -12.15 -10.46
N LYS A 349 -15.02 -11.64 -10.39
CA LYS A 349 -13.86 -12.39 -9.89
C LYS A 349 -13.83 -12.33 -8.38
N PRO A 350 -13.34 -13.39 -7.71
CA PRO A 350 -13.19 -13.39 -6.27
C PRO A 350 -12.08 -12.42 -5.82
N VAL A 351 -12.22 -11.89 -4.60
CA VAL A 351 -11.20 -11.07 -3.93
C VAL A 351 -10.54 -11.90 -2.83
N TYR A 352 -9.21 -11.97 -2.83
CA TYR A 352 -8.45 -12.71 -1.83
C TYR A 352 -7.75 -11.79 -0.84
N SER A 353 -7.34 -10.59 -1.25
CA SER A 353 -6.68 -9.64 -0.35
C SER A 353 -6.83 -8.18 -0.75
N TRP A 354 -6.53 -7.30 0.21
CA TRP A 354 -6.28 -5.86 0.01
C TRP A 354 -4.98 -5.46 0.71
N HIS A 355 -4.30 -4.45 0.18
CA HIS A 355 -3.04 -3.91 0.70
C HIS A 355 -3.13 -2.39 0.90
N HIS A 356 -2.13 -1.78 1.55
CA HIS A 356 -2.15 -0.38 2.03
C HIS A 356 -3.44 -0.04 2.79
N THR A 357 -3.86 -0.97 3.62
CA THR A 357 -5.10 -0.88 4.38
C THR A 357 -4.87 -0.14 5.69
N HIS A 358 -5.81 0.73 6.06
CA HIS A 358 -5.82 1.29 7.41
C HIS A 358 -6.47 0.31 8.38
N GLY A 359 -6.24 0.47 9.70
CA GLY A 359 -6.92 -0.34 10.71
C GLY A 359 -8.46 -0.26 10.62
N LYS A 360 -9.01 0.88 10.18
CA LYS A 360 -10.44 1.03 9.89
C LYS A 360 -10.89 0.14 8.72
N ASP A 361 -10.06 -0.03 7.70
CA ASP A 361 -10.35 -0.90 6.57
C ASP A 361 -10.27 -2.37 6.99
N VAL A 362 -9.24 -2.76 7.75
CA VAL A 362 -9.11 -4.09 8.35
C VAL A 362 -10.36 -4.47 9.14
N ALA A 363 -10.85 -3.58 10.00
CA ALA A 363 -12.09 -3.79 10.76
C ALA A 363 -13.30 -4.02 9.84
N ARG A 364 -13.46 -3.20 8.79
CA ARG A 364 -14.56 -3.32 7.84
C ARG A 364 -14.50 -4.60 7.02
N TYR A 365 -13.32 -5.00 6.55
CA TYR A 365 -13.16 -6.25 5.82
C TYR A 365 -13.45 -7.46 6.70
N TYR A 366 -13.05 -7.40 7.97
CA TYR A 366 -13.37 -8.43 8.94
C TYR A 366 -14.89 -8.57 9.12
N GLU A 367 -15.62 -7.47 9.33
CA GLU A 367 -17.08 -7.50 9.46
C GLU A 367 -17.78 -8.06 8.20
N ILE A 368 -17.32 -7.64 7.01
CA ILE A 368 -17.84 -8.19 5.75
C ILE A 368 -17.61 -9.70 5.71
N GLU A 369 -16.40 -10.17 6.01
CA GLU A 369 -16.08 -11.60 6.01
C GLU A 369 -16.94 -12.38 7.01
N GLN A 370 -17.18 -11.84 8.22
CA GLN A 370 -18.01 -12.51 9.23
C GLN A 370 -19.48 -12.62 8.82
N SER A 371 -19.99 -11.62 8.10
CA SER A 371 -21.37 -11.60 7.62
C SER A 371 -21.60 -12.42 6.34
N TRP A 372 -20.53 -12.83 5.65
CA TRP A 372 -20.63 -13.41 4.31
C TRP A 372 -20.88 -14.92 4.35
N ASP A 373 -21.90 -15.36 3.62
CA ASP A 373 -22.20 -16.79 3.45
C ASP A 373 -21.34 -17.38 2.33
N PHE A 374 -20.14 -17.81 2.70
CA PHE A 374 -19.19 -18.38 1.76
C PHE A 374 -19.67 -19.69 1.12
N GLU A 375 -20.62 -20.42 1.71
CA GLU A 375 -21.17 -21.65 1.12
C GLU A 375 -21.99 -21.37 -0.14
N LYS A 376 -22.62 -20.19 -0.22
CA LYS A 376 -23.39 -19.79 -1.40
C LYS A 376 -22.51 -19.24 -2.52
N ALA A 377 -21.53 -18.40 -2.19
CA ALA A 377 -20.68 -17.76 -3.18
C ALA A 377 -19.35 -17.29 -2.59
N PRO A 378 -18.27 -17.20 -3.38
CA PRO A 378 -17.09 -16.45 -2.98
C PRO A 378 -17.40 -14.95 -2.93
N LEU A 379 -16.71 -14.21 -2.06
CA LEU A 379 -16.75 -12.75 -2.03
C LEU A 379 -16.05 -12.18 -3.28
N ARG A 380 -16.70 -11.29 -4.03
CA ARG A 380 -16.22 -10.77 -5.33
C ARG A 380 -15.93 -9.28 -5.28
N TYR A 381 -15.31 -8.76 -6.33
CA TYR A 381 -15.08 -7.32 -6.49
C TYR A 381 -16.39 -6.53 -6.41
N ARG A 382 -17.47 -6.98 -7.05
CA ARG A 382 -18.78 -6.32 -6.95
C ARG A 382 -19.27 -6.18 -5.50
N ASP A 383 -19.04 -7.21 -4.66
CA ASP A 383 -19.60 -7.24 -3.31
C ASP A 383 -18.84 -6.27 -2.40
N ILE A 384 -17.51 -6.16 -2.59
CA ILE A 384 -16.70 -5.11 -1.96
C ILE A 384 -17.10 -3.71 -2.46
N TYR A 385 -17.31 -3.55 -3.77
CA TYR A 385 -17.74 -2.29 -4.35
C TYR A 385 -19.09 -1.84 -3.76
N GLU A 386 -20.09 -2.72 -3.72
CA GLU A 386 -21.42 -2.43 -3.18
C GLU A 386 -21.35 -2.03 -1.70
N ALA A 387 -20.50 -2.71 -0.92
CA ALA A 387 -20.37 -2.46 0.52
C ALA A 387 -19.57 -1.19 0.85
N LEU A 388 -18.47 -0.93 0.12
CA LEU A 388 -17.45 0.04 0.54
C LEU A 388 -17.21 1.20 -0.44
N VAL A 389 -17.66 1.10 -1.69
CA VAL A 389 -17.43 2.12 -2.73
C VAL A 389 -18.73 2.81 -3.14
N ALA A 390 -19.73 2.04 -3.58
CA ALA A 390 -21.01 2.53 -4.06
C ALA A 390 -21.68 3.57 -3.12
N PRO A 391 -21.68 3.40 -1.78
CA PRO A 391 -22.31 4.35 -0.87
C PRO A 391 -21.68 5.75 -0.88
N TYR A 392 -20.45 5.89 -1.38
CA TYR A 392 -19.72 7.16 -1.42
C TYR A 392 -19.76 7.84 -2.79
N LEU A 393 -20.22 7.15 -3.84
CA LEU A 393 -20.24 7.70 -5.19
C LEU A 393 -21.27 8.82 -5.32
N ARG A 394 -20.90 9.86 -6.07
CA ARG A 394 -21.72 11.06 -6.31
C ARG A 394 -21.70 11.39 -7.80
N PRO A 395 -22.72 12.06 -8.35
CA PRO A 395 -22.59 12.59 -9.71
C PRO A 395 -21.41 13.57 -9.84
N ARG A 396 -21.18 14.36 -8.79
CA ARG A 396 -20.07 15.32 -8.70
C ARG A 396 -19.62 15.50 -7.24
N ALA A 397 -18.31 15.62 -7.03
CA ALA A 397 -17.66 15.86 -5.75
C ALA A 397 -16.47 16.80 -5.93
N GLU A 398 -16.50 17.94 -5.25
CA GLU A 398 -15.36 18.85 -5.18
C GLU A 398 -14.37 18.41 -4.10
N TRP A 399 -13.11 18.82 -4.28
CA TRP A 399 -11.98 18.43 -3.43
C TRP A 399 -11.83 16.92 -3.33
N TRP A 400 -12.06 16.23 -4.44
CA TRP A 400 -12.02 14.78 -4.53
C TRP A 400 -11.31 14.35 -5.80
N ASP A 401 -10.35 13.45 -5.68
CA ASP A 401 -9.69 12.79 -6.80
C ASP A 401 -10.08 11.31 -6.81
N ASN A 402 -10.77 10.89 -7.87
CA ASN A 402 -11.17 9.49 -8.12
C ASN A 402 -10.16 8.72 -9.00
N GLY A 403 -8.97 9.28 -9.23
CA GLY A 403 -7.89 8.64 -9.95
C GLY A 403 -8.10 8.45 -11.45
N SER A 404 -9.17 9.01 -12.05
CA SER A 404 -9.47 8.88 -13.48
C SER A 404 -8.22 9.16 -14.32
N SER A 405 -7.88 8.27 -15.25
CA SER A 405 -6.61 8.39 -15.98
C SER A 405 -6.55 7.70 -17.34
N GLN A 406 -7.55 6.91 -17.74
CA GLN A 406 -7.53 6.21 -19.03
C GLN A 406 -7.42 7.16 -20.23
N TYR A 407 -8.16 8.28 -20.21
CA TYR A 407 -8.01 9.36 -21.16
C TYR A 407 -7.81 10.67 -20.43
N GLU A 408 -6.92 11.51 -20.96
CA GLU A 408 -6.64 12.84 -20.46
C GLU A 408 -6.65 13.83 -21.63
N ILE A 409 -7.49 14.85 -21.52
CA ILE A 409 -7.59 15.96 -22.46
C ILE A 409 -7.16 17.21 -21.72
N GLU A 410 -6.07 17.81 -22.19
CA GLU A 410 -5.55 19.08 -21.68
C GLU A 410 -5.43 20.11 -22.82
N SER A 411 -5.35 21.39 -22.45
CA SER A 411 -5.41 22.51 -23.41
C SER A 411 -4.39 22.41 -24.55
N GLY A 412 -3.18 21.94 -24.24
CA GLY A 412 -2.06 21.84 -25.18
C GLY A 412 -2.20 20.72 -26.23
N VAL A 413 -3.02 19.70 -25.97
CA VAL A 413 -3.16 18.52 -26.85
C VAL A 413 -4.56 18.37 -27.43
N ALA A 414 -5.54 19.12 -26.91
CA ALA A 414 -6.95 19.04 -27.27
C ALA A 414 -7.24 19.04 -28.78
N ALA A 415 -6.55 19.89 -29.56
CA ALA A 415 -6.79 20.01 -30.99
C ALA A 415 -6.50 18.72 -31.78
N GLY A 416 -5.53 17.92 -31.31
CA GLY A 416 -5.14 16.65 -31.92
C GLY A 416 -5.63 15.42 -31.15
N ALA A 417 -6.45 15.59 -30.11
CA ALA A 417 -6.96 14.48 -29.34
C ALA A 417 -8.01 13.72 -30.17
N GLU A 418 -7.70 12.45 -30.44
CA GLU A 418 -8.60 11.54 -31.14
C GLU A 418 -9.47 10.78 -30.13
N PRO A 419 -10.81 10.87 -30.24
CA PRO A 419 -11.69 10.17 -29.32
C PRO A 419 -11.75 8.65 -29.62
N PRO A 420 -12.07 7.83 -28.61
CA PRO A 420 -12.52 6.46 -28.82
C PRO A 420 -13.71 6.38 -29.79
N SER A 421 -13.86 5.24 -30.47
CA SER A 421 -14.92 5.03 -31.47
C SER A 421 -16.34 5.14 -30.90
N SER A 422 -16.52 4.91 -29.59
CA SER A 422 -17.81 4.99 -28.90
C SER A 422 -18.19 6.42 -28.45
N VAL A 423 -17.37 7.41 -28.76
CA VAL A 423 -17.66 8.83 -28.49
C VAL A 423 -18.53 9.41 -29.59
N LYS A 424 -19.65 10.03 -29.19
CA LYS A 424 -20.65 10.56 -30.13
C LYS A 424 -20.26 11.88 -30.82
N SER A 425 -19.34 12.64 -30.23
CA SER A 425 -18.97 13.98 -30.70
C SER A 425 -17.50 14.27 -30.43
N THR A 426 -16.70 14.36 -31.51
CA THR A 426 -15.29 14.77 -31.44
C THR A 426 -15.13 16.18 -30.90
N GLU A 427 -16.06 17.09 -31.22
CA GLU A 427 -16.03 18.46 -30.71
C GLU A 427 -16.18 18.46 -29.18
N THR A 428 -17.15 17.72 -28.64
CA THR A 428 -17.35 17.59 -27.19
C THR A 428 -16.10 17.01 -26.52
N TRP A 429 -15.50 15.98 -27.10
CA TRP A 429 -14.26 15.38 -26.61
C TRP A 429 -13.09 16.38 -26.54
N ARG A 430 -12.84 17.10 -27.64
CA ARG A 430 -11.73 18.07 -27.70
C ARG A 430 -11.97 19.30 -26.82
N SER A 431 -13.23 19.64 -26.53
CA SER A 431 -13.58 20.72 -25.60
C SER A 431 -13.56 20.33 -24.12
N ALA A 432 -13.33 19.05 -23.79
CA ALA A 432 -13.51 18.50 -22.44
C ALA A 432 -12.71 19.23 -21.35
N TRP A 433 -11.53 19.76 -21.70
CA TRP A 433 -10.64 20.46 -20.78
C TRP A 433 -11.12 21.86 -20.38
N MET A 434 -12.08 22.45 -21.11
CA MET A 434 -12.41 23.87 -20.99
C MET A 434 -13.16 24.22 -19.69
N SER A 435 -13.85 23.24 -19.09
CA SER A 435 -14.55 23.41 -17.82
C SER A 435 -14.90 22.06 -17.20
N VAL A 436 -15.27 22.09 -15.91
CA VAL A 436 -15.83 20.93 -15.20
C VAL A 436 -17.04 20.35 -15.95
N ASP A 437 -17.96 21.21 -16.42
CA ASP A 437 -19.15 20.79 -17.15
C ASP A 437 -18.80 20.20 -18.53
N ALA A 438 -17.80 20.74 -19.22
CA ALA A 438 -17.32 20.18 -20.48
C ALA A 438 -16.69 18.80 -20.28
N CYS A 439 -15.98 18.60 -19.17
CA CYS A 439 -15.38 17.31 -18.82
C CYS A 439 -16.45 16.25 -18.54
N GLU A 440 -17.46 16.60 -17.74
CA GLU A 440 -18.61 15.72 -17.50
C GLU A 440 -19.34 15.38 -18.80
N ALA A 441 -19.60 16.39 -19.64
CA ALA A 441 -20.28 16.20 -20.92
C ALA A 441 -19.50 15.26 -21.86
N ALA A 442 -18.17 15.36 -21.88
CA ALA A 442 -17.31 14.46 -22.65
C ALA A 442 -17.38 13.01 -22.14
N CYS A 443 -17.36 12.81 -20.82
CA CYS A 443 -17.56 11.48 -20.24
C CYS A 443 -18.95 10.92 -20.57
N ILE A 444 -20.00 11.73 -20.47
CA ILE A 444 -21.35 11.32 -20.85
C ILE A 444 -21.43 10.97 -22.35
N ALA A 445 -20.72 11.71 -23.22
CA ALA A 445 -20.68 11.45 -24.65
C ALA A 445 -19.92 10.17 -25.03
N TRP A 446 -19.00 9.72 -24.18
CA TRP A 446 -18.28 8.46 -24.33
C TRP A 446 -19.10 7.31 -23.69
N ALA A 447 -19.53 6.34 -24.50
CA ALA A 447 -20.46 5.29 -24.01
C ALA A 447 -19.90 4.45 -22.85
N ASP A 448 -18.60 4.19 -22.83
CA ASP A 448 -17.96 3.32 -21.84
C ASP A 448 -17.52 4.06 -20.57
N CYS A 449 -17.55 5.40 -20.58
CA CYS A 449 -17.15 6.19 -19.43
C CYS A 449 -18.05 5.90 -18.23
N VAL A 450 -17.46 5.68 -17.06
CA VAL A 450 -18.19 5.54 -15.79
C VAL A 450 -17.75 6.54 -14.73
N GLN A 451 -16.60 7.20 -14.94
CA GLN A 451 -16.12 8.26 -14.07
C GLN A 451 -15.25 9.27 -14.81
N TRP A 452 -15.15 10.46 -14.24
CA TRP A 452 -14.33 11.55 -14.74
C TRP A 452 -13.75 12.39 -13.60
N ALA A 453 -12.69 13.15 -13.88
CA ALA A 453 -12.10 14.12 -12.98
C ALA A 453 -11.62 15.36 -13.76
N SER A 454 -11.85 16.53 -13.21
CA SER A 454 -11.38 17.82 -13.73
C SER A 454 -10.47 18.48 -12.70
N TYR A 455 -9.29 18.89 -13.15
CA TYR A 455 -8.33 19.62 -12.33
C TYR A 455 -7.53 20.56 -13.22
N ASP A 456 -7.50 21.85 -12.86
CA ASP A 456 -6.86 22.91 -13.65
C ASP A 456 -7.37 22.91 -15.12
N ASP A 457 -6.50 22.70 -16.10
CA ASP A 457 -6.84 22.61 -17.53
C ASP A 457 -6.92 21.16 -18.03
N ARG A 458 -7.14 20.19 -17.14
CA ARG A 458 -7.15 18.76 -17.45
C ARG A 458 -8.53 18.17 -17.21
N CYS A 459 -9.04 17.45 -18.21
CA CYS A 459 -10.15 16.53 -18.06
C CYS A 459 -9.67 15.10 -18.19
N LYS A 460 -9.90 14.29 -17.16
CA LYS A 460 -9.56 12.87 -17.13
C LYS A 460 -10.84 12.04 -17.10
N MET A 461 -10.87 10.95 -17.85
CA MET A 461 -12.04 10.07 -17.97
C MET A 461 -11.61 8.61 -17.90
N ASP A 462 -12.46 7.75 -17.35
CA ASP A 462 -12.18 6.32 -17.22
C ASP A 462 -13.44 5.45 -17.44
N SER A 463 -13.22 4.26 -18.01
CA SER A 463 -14.25 3.22 -18.16
C SER A 463 -14.28 2.24 -16.99
N ARG A 464 -13.35 2.41 -16.06
CA ARG A 464 -13.25 1.68 -14.79
C ARG A 464 -13.60 2.65 -13.66
N VAL A 465 -14.13 2.13 -12.56
CA VAL A 465 -14.49 2.95 -11.40
C VAL A 465 -13.54 2.70 -10.25
N SER A 466 -13.13 3.76 -9.56
CA SER A 466 -12.52 3.70 -8.23
C SER A 466 -13.10 4.81 -7.36
N LEU A 467 -12.93 4.69 -6.03
CA LEU A 467 -13.40 5.73 -5.12
C LEU A 467 -12.41 6.88 -5.03
N GLY A 468 -11.11 6.60 -5.02
CA GLY A 468 -10.06 7.57 -4.73
C GLY A 468 -10.20 8.18 -3.34
N SER A 469 -9.81 9.45 -3.19
CA SER A 469 -9.79 10.12 -1.89
C SER A 469 -10.15 11.60 -1.97
N GLY A 470 -10.76 12.09 -0.89
CA GLY A 470 -11.11 13.50 -0.72
C GLY A 470 -10.13 14.25 0.18
N ILE A 471 -9.99 15.55 -0.07
CA ILE A 471 -9.27 16.49 0.80
C ILE A 471 -10.32 17.13 1.73
N PRO A 472 -10.27 16.93 3.06
CA PRO A 472 -11.26 17.50 4.00
C PRO A 472 -11.25 19.04 4.03
N GLU A 473 -12.35 19.65 4.50
CA GLU A 473 -12.50 21.13 4.57
C GLU A 473 -11.40 21.82 5.38
N GLY A 474 -10.96 21.22 6.49
CA GLY A 474 -9.91 21.77 7.35
C GLY A 474 -8.47 21.51 6.88
N ASP A 475 -8.26 20.83 5.75
CA ASP A 475 -6.93 20.49 5.26
C ASP A 475 -6.26 21.70 4.58
N TYR A 476 -5.01 21.99 4.95
CA TYR A 476 -4.27 23.15 4.44
C TYR A 476 -4.10 23.14 2.91
N ARG A 477 -4.13 21.97 2.27
CA ARG A 477 -4.04 21.84 0.81
C ARG A 477 -5.15 22.61 0.10
N ARG A 478 -6.31 22.78 0.75
CA ARG A 478 -7.40 23.60 0.20
C ARG A 478 -7.07 25.09 0.08
N GLN A 479 -6.03 25.56 0.76
CA GLN A 479 -5.56 26.95 0.70
C GLN A 479 -4.50 27.17 -0.37
N THR A 480 -3.82 26.10 -0.81
CA THR A 480 -2.65 26.17 -1.69
C THR A 480 -2.86 25.52 -3.05
N SER A 481 -4.00 24.87 -3.29
CA SER A 481 -4.27 24.10 -4.50
C SER A 481 -5.64 24.44 -5.10
N LEU A 482 -5.81 24.18 -6.39
CA LEU A 482 -7.12 24.25 -7.05
C LEU A 482 -7.97 23.03 -6.64
N PRO A 483 -9.31 23.17 -6.60
CA PRO A 483 -10.19 22.04 -6.29
C PRO A 483 -10.12 20.99 -7.41
N TRP A 484 -9.90 19.74 -7.03
CA TRP A 484 -10.21 18.59 -7.88
C TRP A 484 -11.72 18.39 -7.90
N VAL A 485 -12.32 18.27 -9.08
CA VAL A 485 -13.74 17.97 -9.21
C VAL A 485 -13.89 16.63 -9.91
N SER A 486 -14.29 15.62 -9.15
CA SER A 486 -14.54 14.26 -9.67
C SER A 486 -16.02 13.99 -9.81
N GLY A 487 -16.38 13.10 -10.71
CA GLY A 487 -17.75 12.64 -10.88
C GLY A 487 -17.81 11.18 -11.31
N TRP A 488 -18.93 10.56 -11.00
CA TRP A 488 -19.23 9.18 -11.34
C TRP A 488 -20.58 9.10 -12.03
N LEU A 489 -20.77 8.05 -12.83
CA LEU A 489 -22.03 7.73 -13.49
C LEU A 489 -22.59 6.40 -12.95
N PRO A 490 -23.10 6.33 -11.70
CA PRO A 490 -23.50 5.08 -11.04
C PRO A 490 -24.47 4.22 -11.85
N ARG A 491 -25.43 4.85 -12.55
CA ARG A 491 -26.39 4.15 -13.42
C ARG A 491 -25.75 3.32 -14.53
N ARG A 492 -24.53 3.66 -14.96
CA ARG A 492 -23.79 2.87 -15.96
C ARG A 492 -23.14 1.63 -15.35
N ILE A 493 -22.82 1.69 -14.06
CA ILE A 493 -22.20 0.62 -13.27
C ILE A 493 -23.26 -0.37 -12.77
N GLU A 494 -24.46 0.11 -12.42
CA GLU A 494 -25.61 -0.71 -11.99
C GLU A 494 -25.98 -1.82 -13.01
N ASN A 495 -25.62 -1.63 -14.28
CA ASN A 495 -25.86 -2.60 -15.35
C ASN A 495 -24.74 -3.65 -15.50
N TRP A 496 -23.73 -3.66 -14.63
CA TRP A 496 -22.68 -4.68 -14.64
C TRP A 496 -23.18 -5.94 -13.92
N SER A 497 -23.23 -7.06 -14.63
CA SER A 497 -23.76 -8.32 -14.12
C SER A 497 -22.71 -9.40 -13.98
N CYS A 498 -22.96 -10.29 -13.02
CA CYS A 498 -22.51 -11.68 -13.06
C CYS A 498 -23.70 -12.53 -13.51
#